data_AF-A0A7W0JUT8-F1
#
_entry.id   AF-A0A7W0JUT8-F1
#
_cell.length_a   1.000
_cell.length_b   1.000
_cell.length_c   1.000
_cell.angle_alpha   90.00
_cell.angle_beta   90.00
_cell.angle_gamma   90.00
#
_symmetry.space_group_name_H-M   'P 1'
#
loop_
_entity.id
_entity.type
_entity.pdbx_description
1 polymer ?
#
loop_
_entity_poly.entity_id
_entity_poly.type
_entity_poly.pdbx_seq_one_letter_code
_entity_poly.pdbx_strand_id
1 'polypeptide(L)'
;REQLESFSDPIERRDWLAREKRIKGLGYKEASHFLRNIGLMGHAILDKHVLRCLADLEVVESSRPPSTRARYLEIEERLKGVARDVGIDFDELDLVLWSMKTGEVLK
;
A
#
# COMPACT_ATOMS: atom_id res chain seq x y z
N ARG A 1 19.85 4.55 1.76
CA ARG A 1 19.14 3.82 2.83
C ARG A 1 19.03 4.68 4.08
N GLU A 2 20.14 5.24 4.57
CA GLU A 2 20.18 6.20 5.70
C GLU A 2 19.14 7.33 5.59
N GLN A 3 19.00 7.95 4.41
CA GLN A 3 17.98 9.00 4.19
C GLN A 3 16.53 8.51 4.35
N LEU A 4 16.22 7.24 4.08
CA LEU A 4 14.88 6.70 4.25
C LEU A 4 14.62 6.34 5.73
N GLU A 5 15.65 5.86 6.41
CA GLU A 5 15.62 5.52 7.84
C GLU A 5 15.59 6.77 8.74
N SER A 6 16.01 7.94 8.24
CA SER A 6 15.94 9.20 8.98
C SER A 6 14.52 9.75 9.15
N PHE A 7 13.54 9.26 8.37
CA PHE A 7 12.14 9.68 8.52
C PHE A 7 11.47 8.88 9.65
N SER A 8 10.94 9.58 10.65
CA SER A 8 10.16 8.99 11.74
C SER A 8 8.73 8.61 11.32
N ASP A 9 8.12 9.41 10.43
CA ASP A 9 6.77 9.12 9.91
C ASP A 9 6.85 8.29 8.61
N PRO A 10 6.21 7.10 8.57
CA PRO A 10 6.07 6.33 7.35
C PRO A 10 5.43 7.12 6.18
N ILE A 11 4.46 7.99 6.46
CA ILE A 11 3.79 8.75 5.40
C ILE A 11 4.76 9.75 4.77
N GLU A 12 5.46 10.55 5.58
CA GLU A 12 6.51 11.46 5.10
C GLU A 12 7.61 10.73 4.30
N ARG A 13 8.04 9.56 4.78
CA ARG A 13 9.04 8.74 4.08
C ARG A 13 8.58 8.38 2.67
N ARG A 14 7.34 7.89 2.53
CA ARG A 14 6.77 7.53 1.22
C ARG A 14 6.54 8.76 0.35
N ASP A 15 6.04 9.85 0.93
CA ASP A 15 5.82 11.11 0.23
C ASP A 15 7.11 11.65 -0.38
N TRP A 16 8.21 11.60 0.37
CA TRP A 16 9.53 11.99 -0.11
C TRP A 16 9.96 11.12 -1.29
N LEU A 17 9.85 9.80 -1.14
CA LEU A 17 10.27 8.85 -2.17
C LEU A 17 9.45 9.01 -3.45
N ALA A 18 8.11 9.08 -3.36
CA ALA A 18 7.22 9.24 -4.51
C ALA A 18 7.34 10.61 -5.22
N ARG A 19 7.93 11.62 -4.56
CA ARG A 19 8.13 12.97 -5.12
C ARG A 19 9.57 13.22 -5.57
N GLU A 20 10.47 12.27 -5.37
CA GLU A 20 11.89 12.41 -5.73
C GLU A 20 12.05 12.54 -7.25
N LYS A 21 12.40 13.74 -7.70
CA LYS A 21 12.48 14.11 -9.12
C LYS A 21 13.51 13.27 -9.89
N ARG A 22 14.50 12.70 -9.20
CA ARG A 22 15.51 11.82 -9.80
C ARG A 22 14.95 10.46 -10.21
N ILE A 23 13.82 10.03 -9.66
CA ILE A 23 13.22 8.72 -9.92
C ILE A 23 11.94 8.91 -10.74
N LYS A 24 12.04 8.77 -12.06
CA LYS A 24 10.88 8.88 -12.95
C LYS A 24 9.99 7.64 -12.83
N GLY A 25 8.67 7.85 -12.84
CA GLY A 25 7.69 6.77 -12.84
C GLY A 25 7.41 6.15 -11.46
N LEU A 26 7.92 6.74 -10.38
CA LEU A 26 7.67 6.27 -9.02
C LEU A 26 6.42 6.92 -8.43
N GLY A 27 5.29 6.23 -8.50
CA GLY A 27 4.06 6.62 -7.82
C GLY A 27 4.02 6.14 -6.37
N TYR A 28 2.90 6.41 -5.69
CA TYR A 28 2.70 5.97 -4.30
C TYR A 28 2.73 4.45 -4.16
N LYS A 29 2.17 3.71 -5.13
CA LYS A 29 2.18 2.25 -5.13
C LYS A 29 3.60 1.72 -5.26
N GLU A 30 4.37 2.22 -6.22
CA GLU A 30 5.75 1.80 -6.44
C GLU A 30 6.64 2.19 -5.24
N ALA A 31 6.42 3.36 -4.65
CA ALA A 31 7.13 3.79 -3.44
C ALA A 31 6.81 2.89 -2.24
N SER A 32 5.53 2.60 -1.96
CA SER A 32 5.12 1.65 -0.92
C SER A 32 5.76 0.29 -1.13
N HIS A 33 5.70 -0.23 -2.36
CA HIS A 33 6.22 -1.53 -2.73
C HIS A 33 7.74 -1.61 -2.53
N PHE A 34 8.46 -0.55 -2.93
CA PHE A 34 9.90 -0.47 -2.70
C PHE A 34 10.23 -0.48 -1.21
N LEU A 35 9.54 0.35 -0.41
CA LEU A 35 9.79 0.46 1.03
C LEU A 35 9.55 -0.86 1.74
N ARG A 36 8.44 -1.55 1.44
CA ARG A 36 8.13 -2.88 1.96
C ARG A 36 9.18 -3.92 1.58
N ASN A 37 9.65 -3.92 0.33
CA ASN A 37 10.68 -4.85 -0.15
C ASN A 37 12.03 -4.68 0.57
N ILE A 38 12.35 -3.49 1.06
CA ILE A 38 13.57 -3.24 1.84
C ILE A 38 13.36 -3.37 3.35
N GLY A 39 12.20 -3.86 3.78
CA GLY A 39 11.86 -4.12 5.19
C GLY A 39 11.33 -2.91 5.96
N LEU A 40 10.98 -1.81 5.28
CA LEU A 40 10.33 -0.67 5.89
C LEU A 40 8.80 -0.85 5.84
N MET A 41 8.24 -1.18 6.99
CA MET A 41 6.83 -1.49 7.20
C MET A 41 5.96 -0.23 7.39
N GLY A 42 4.64 -0.39 7.39
CA GLY A 42 3.68 0.69 7.54
C GLY A 42 3.25 1.34 6.22
N HIS A 43 3.28 0.61 5.10
CA HIS A 43 2.89 1.12 3.79
C HIS A 43 1.96 0.15 3.05
N ALA A 44 0.76 0.60 2.67
CA ALA A 44 -0.14 -0.18 1.83
C ALA A 44 0.38 -0.21 0.39
N ILE A 45 0.31 -1.39 -0.22
CA ILE A 45 0.54 -1.60 -1.64
C ILE A 45 -0.83 -1.70 -2.34
N LEU A 46 -1.39 -0.55 -2.72
CA LEU A 46 -2.69 -0.48 -3.41
C LEU A 46 -2.56 -0.82 -4.91
N ASP A 47 -2.39 -2.10 -5.21
CA ASP A 47 -2.35 -2.60 -6.59
C ASP A 47 -3.74 -2.97 -7.13
N LYS A 48 -3.81 -3.44 -8.38
CA LYS A 48 -5.08 -3.80 -9.04
C LYS A 48 -5.82 -4.96 -8.36
N HIS A 49 -5.12 -5.86 -7.66
CA HIS A 49 -5.70 -7.01 -6.98
C HIS A 49 -6.26 -6.59 -5.63
N VAL A 50 -5.47 -5.86 -4.82
CA VAL A 50 -5.89 -5.29 -3.54
C VAL A 50 -7.10 -4.38 -3.75
N LEU A 51 -7.04 -3.45 -4.71
CA LEU A 51 -8.16 -2.55 -5.00
C LEU A 51 -9.42 -3.28 -5.47
N ARG A 52 -9.27 -4.41 -6.19
CA ARG A 52 -10.41 -5.24 -6.60
C ARG A 52 -11.00 -5.98 -5.41
N CYS A 53 -10.18 -6.56 -4.54
CA CYS A 53 -10.66 -7.18 -3.30
C CYS A 53 -11.41 -6.18 -2.43
N LEU A 54 -10.86 -4.99 -2.23
CA LEU A 54 -11.52 -3.94 -1.46
C LEU A 54 -12.84 -3.49 -2.08
N ALA A 55 -12.94 -3.47 -3.41
CA ALA A 55 -14.20 -3.16 -4.09
C ALA A 55 -15.22 -4.30 -3.94
N ASP A 56 -14.79 -5.56 -4.04
CA ASP A 56 -15.65 -6.74 -3.88
C ASP A 56 -16.13 -6.91 -2.44
N LEU A 57 -15.34 -6.46 -1.47
CA LEU A 57 -15.70 -6.38 -0.04
C LEU A 57 -16.50 -5.11 0.32
N GLU A 58 -16.86 -4.29 -0.68
CA GLU A 58 -17.59 -3.02 -0.51
C GLU A 58 -16.88 -2.00 0.40
N VAL A 59 -15.57 -2.16 0.62
CA VAL A 59 -14.73 -1.22 1.40
C VAL A 59 -14.49 0.07 0.63
N VAL A 60 -14.39 -0.02 -0.70
CA VAL A 60 -14.27 1.12 -1.62
C VAL A 60 -15.28 1.03 -2.76
N GLU A 61 -15.75 2.18 -3.25
CA GLU A 61 -16.77 2.25 -4.30
C GLU A 61 -16.30 1.70 -5.66
N SER A 62 -15.00 1.70 -5.93
CA SER A 62 -14.46 1.15 -7.17
C SER A 62 -13.01 0.70 -7.03
N SER A 63 -12.61 -0.24 -7.89
CA SER A 63 -11.23 -0.74 -7.99
C SER A 63 -10.31 0.17 -8.82
N ARG A 64 -10.72 1.40 -9.11
CA ARG A 64 -9.91 2.36 -9.86
C ARG A 64 -8.69 2.78 -9.03
N PRO A 65 -7.48 2.79 -9.62
CA PRO A 65 -6.29 3.25 -8.92
C PRO A 65 -6.44 4.68 -8.39
N PRO A 66 -5.99 4.97 -7.15
CA PRO A 66 -6.00 6.32 -6.61
C PRO A 66 -5.08 7.24 -7.44
N SER A 67 -5.63 8.36 -7.93
CA SER A 67 -4.88 9.36 -8.71
C SER A 67 -4.28 10.48 -7.87
N THR A 68 -4.66 10.58 -6.59
CA THR A 68 -4.20 11.63 -5.67
C THR A 68 -3.65 11.03 -4.39
N ARG A 69 -2.72 11.74 -3.75
CA ARG A 69 -2.21 11.39 -2.40
C ARG A 69 -3.35 11.20 -1.40
N ALA A 70 -4.29 12.15 -1.37
CA ALA A 70 -5.40 12.12 -0.43
C ALA A 70 -6.23 10.83 -0.56
N ARG A 71 -6.56 10.45 -1.80
CA ARG A 71 -7.30 9.21 -2.05
C ARG A 71 -6.48 7.97 -1.71
N TYR A 72 -5.17 8.00 -1.96
CA TYR A 72 -4.28 6.88 -1.59
C TYR A 72 -4.29 6.64 -0.07
N LEU A 73 -4.11 7.70 0.72
CA LEU A 73 -4.11 7.62 2.19
C LEU A 73 -5.48 7.24 2.75
N GLU A 74 -6.56 7.73 2.15
CA GLU A 74 -7.92 7.36 2.56
C GLU A 74 -8.16 5.85 2.37
N ILE A 75 -7.79 5.30 1.21
CA ILE A 75 -7.95 3.86 0.94
C ILE A 75 -7.02 3.04 1.85
N GLU A 76 -5.79 3.51 2.09
CA GLU A 76 -4.87 2.87 3.04
C GLU A 76 -5.46 2.81 4.46
N GLU A 77 -6.10 3.87 4.94
CA GLU A 77 -6.72 3.88 6.26
C GLU A 77 -7.91 2.90 6.33
N ARG A 78 -8.71 2.80 5.27
CA ARG A 78 -9.76 1.78 5.18
C ARG A 78 -9.18 0.37 5.21
N LEU A 79 -8.07 0.13 4.50
CA LEU A 79 -7.37 -1.16 4.51
C LEU A 79 -6.83 -1.50 5.91
N LYS A 80 -6.31 -0.51 6.67
CA LYS A 80 -5.96 -0.69 8.09
C LYS A 80 -7.16 -1.04 8.96
N GLY A 81 -8.34 -0.49 8.65
CA GLY A 81 -9.60 -0.90 9.26
C GLY A 81 -9.88 -2.38 9.05
N VAL A 82 -9.82 -2.83 7.78
CA VAL A 82 -10.00 -4.26 7.43
C VAL A 82 -8.99 -5.13 8.18
N ALA A 83 -7.72 -4.75 8.22
CA ALA A 83 -6.66 -5.48 8.94
C ALA A 83 -7.02 -5.68 10.43
N ARG A 84 -7.50 -4.62 11.08
CA ARG A 84 -7.96 -4.66 12.47
C ARG A 84 -9.16 -5.58 12.65
N ASP A 85 -10.12 -5.54 11.74
CA ASP A 85 -11.36 -6.32 11.82
C ASP A 85 -11.10 -7.83 11.65
N VAL A 86 -10.16 -8.21 10.77
CA VAL A 86 -9.80 -9.61 10.51
C VAL A 86 -8.68 -10.13 11.42
N GLY A 87 -8.03 -9.26 12.20
CA GLY A 87 -6.94 -9.62 13.11
C GLY A 87 -5.64 -10.02 12.39
N ILE A 88 -5.42 -9.52 11.18
CA ILE A 88 -4.20 -9.76 10.38
C ILE A 88 -3.34 -8.50 10.43
N ASP A 89 -2.02 -8.66 10.46
CA ASP A 89 -1.11 -7.52 10.40
C ASP A 89 -1.33 -6.74 9.10
N PHE A 90 -1.37 -5.41 9.20
CA PHE A 90 -1.62 -4.54 8.05
C PHE A 90 -0.60 -4.75 6.94
N ASP A 91 0.66 -4.99 7.31
CA ASP A 91 1.70 -5.24 6.35
C ASP A 91 1.62 -6.66 5.76
N GLU A 92 0.90 -7.60 6.35
CA GLU A 92 0.72 -8.93 5.76
C GLU A 92 -0.58 -9.05 4.94
N LEU A 93 -1.51 -8.11 5.13
CA LEU A 93 -2.85 -8.18 4.56
C LEU A 93 -2.84 -8.13 3.02
N ASP A 94 -1.89 -7.44 2.40
CA ASP A 94 -1.78 -7.39 0.94
C ASP A 94 -1.51 -8.78 0.33
N LEU A 95 -0.67 -9.59 0.98
CA LEU A 95 -0.39 -10.97 0.57
C LEU A 95 -1.65 -11.85 0.67
N VAL A 96 -2.44 -11.67 1.72
CA VAL A 96 -3.70 -12.40 1.94
C VAL A 96 -4.73 -12.01 0.89
N LEU A 97 -4.95 -10.71 0.68
CA LEU A 97 -5.89 -10.22 -0.33
C LEU A 97 -5.49 -10.66 -1.74
N TRP A 98 -4.19 -10.76 -2.00
CA TRP A 98 -3.67 -11.26 -3.27
C TRP A 98 -3.95 -12.76 -3.44
N SER A 99 -3.64 -13.59 -2.43
CA SER A 99 -3.86 -15.04 -2.49
C SER A 99 -5.34 -15.42 -2.62
N MET A 100 -6.24 -14.66 -1.99
CA MET A 100 -7.69 -14.85 -2.12
C MET A 100 -8.19 -14.72 -3.58
N LYS A 101 -7.44 -14.04 -4.46
CA LYS A 101 -7.83 -13.85 -5.87
C LYS A 101 -7.14 -14.81 -6.84
N THR A 102 -5.91 -15.19 -6.57
CA THR A 102 -5.11 -16.00 -7.50
C THR A 102 -5.06 -17.47 -7.09
N GLY A 103 -5.36 -17.80 -5.84
CA GLY A 103 -5.14 -19.14 -5.29
C GLY A 103 -3.66 -19.49 -5.06
N GLU A 104 -2.75 -18.53 -5.29
CA GLU A 104 -1.30 -18.69 -5.13
C GLU A 104 -0.76 -17.61 -4.19
N VAL A 105 0.31 -17.92 -3.44
CA VAL A 105 1.04 -16.93 -2.64
C VAL A 105 2.34 -16.61 -3.37
N LEU A 106 2.45 -15.42 -3.98
CA LEU A 106 3.71 -14.95 -4.54
C LEU A 106 4.57 -14.30 -3.45
N LYS A 107 5.89 -14.55 -3.54
CA LYS A 107 6.95 -13.95 -2.73
C LYS A 107 8.01 -13.36 -3.65
#